data_AF-S2JM13-F1
#
_entry.id   AF-S2JM13-F1
#
_cell.length_a   1.000
_cell.length_b   1.000
_cell.length_c   1.000
_cell.angle_alpha   90.00
_cell.angle_beta   90.00
_cell.angle_gamma   90.00
#
_symmetry.space_group_name_H-M   'P 1'
#
loop_
_entity.id
_entity.type
_entity.pdbx_description
1 polymer ?
#
loop_
_entity_poly.entity_id
_entity_poly.type
_entity_poly.pdbx_seq_one_letter_code
_entity_poly.pdbx_strand_id
1 'polypeptide(L)'
;MNILTGRRLLNAAFVRFSSTYRTVNVGQPFTAAHRVYLEKDGKVVSPFHDIPLYAEGAKEKSIVNMVVEIPRWTNAKVEISTGEKYNPLKQDIKKGKPRFVRNCFPYKGYIWNYGALPQTWEDPTYIHAETNAKGDNDPIDVIEIGEAIGKQGEIKQVKVLGVMAMLDEGETDWKVLAIDVNDPMASKVNDVKDVDQHFPGLIDATRTFFRVYKVPDGKPENTFAFNGECKDKAYAHSVVEETHEAWKRLIQGKVPCTTDTYKLDV
;
A
#
# COMPACT_ATOMS: atom_id res chain seq x y z
N MET A 1 -19.37 43.66 -44.82
CA MET A 1 -18.68 43.81 -43.52
C MET A 1 -19.56 43.13 -42.47
N ASN A 2 -19.50 41.81 -42.44
CA ASN A 2 -18.78 40.96 -41.49
C ASN A 2 -19.56 40.60 -40.21
N ILE A 3 -20.19 39.42 -40.31
CA ILE A 3 -20.19 38.30 -39.34
C ILE A 3 -20.88 38.55 -37.98
N LEU A 4 -22.12 38.07 -37.87
CA LEU A 4 -22.76 37.65 -36.63
C LEU A 4 -22.32 36.20 -36.34
N THR A 5 -21.37 36.02 -35.42
CA THR A 5 -20.95 34.70 -34.93
C THR A 5 -21.96 34.15 -33.93
N GLY A 6 -22.77 33.19 -34.38
CA GLY A 6 -23.57 32.34 -33.51
C GLY A 6 -22.68 31.51 -32.59
N ARG A 7 -22.79 31.72 -31.28
CA ARG A 7 -22.20 30.84 -30.26
C ARG A 7 -22.88 29.47 -30.34
N ARG A 8 -22.17 28.49 -30.92
CA ARG A 8 -22.46 27.07 -30.71
C ARG A 8 -22.31 26.76 -29.22
N LEU A 9 -23.42 26.53 -28.54
CA LEU A 9 -23.43 25.82 -27.26
C LEU A 9 -23.00 24.38 -27.54
N LEU A 10 -21.74 24.08 -27.26
CA LEU A 10 -21.28 22.70 -27.15
C LEU A 10 -21.89 22.13 -25.86
N ASN A 11 -22.91 21.28 -26.01
CA ASN A 11 -23.33 20.36 -24.96
C ASN A 11 -22.17 19.41 -24.70
N ALA A 12 -21.29 19.77 -23.77
CA ALA A 12 -20.41 18.81 -23.14
C ALA A 12 -21.29 17.92 -22.26
N ALA A 13 -21.59 16.73 -22.75
CA ALA A 13 -22.11 15.67 -21.91
C ALA A 13 -21.08 15.45 -20.79
N PHE A 14 -21.42 15.90 -19.59
CA PHE A 14 -20.71 15.53 -18.38
C PHE A 14 -20.88 14.02 -18.22
N VAL A 15 -19.89 13.25 -18.67
CA VAL A 15 -19.73 11.88 -18.24
C VAL A 15 -19.29 11.95 -16.77
N ARG A 16 -20.26 11.96 -15.85
CA ARG A 16 -20.00 11.71 -14.43
C ARG A 16 -19.62 10.24 -14.28
N PHE A 17 -18.34 9.93 -14.41
CA PHE A 17 -17.80 8.67 -13.93
C PHE A 17 -16.50 8.96 -13.18
N SER A 18 -16.65 9.26 -11.90
CA SER A 18 -15.64 8.94 -10.90
C SER A 18 -16.43 8.63 -9.64
N SER A 19 -16.65 7.34 -9.38
CA SER A 19 -17.07 6.88 -8.05
C SER A 19 -15.88 7.14 -7.13
N THR A 20 -15.77 8.35 -6.59
CA THR A 20 -14.67 8.72 -5.69
C THR A 20 -14.85 7.98 -4.38
N TYR A 21 -13.88 7.16 -4.01
CA TYR A 21 -13.81 6.63 -2.65
C TYR A 21 -13.74 7.79 -1.66
N ARG A 22 -14.49 7.68 -0.56
CA ARG A 22 -14.44 8.65 0.55
C ARG A 22 -14.12 7.94 1.85
N THR A 23 -13.52 8.67 2.78
CA THR A 23 -13.23 8.18 4.12
C THR A 23 -14.34 8.56 5.10
N VAL A 24 -14.69 7.65 5.99
CA VAL A 24 -15.59 7.88 7.12
C VAL A 24 -14.83 7.62 8.40
N ASN A 25 -14.55 8.70 9.14
CA ASN A 25 -13.79 8.65 10.38
C ASN A 25 -14.76 8.42 11.54
N VAL A 26 -14.47 7.41 12.37
CA VAL A 26 -15.22 7.07 13.58
C VAL A 26 -14.27 7.10 14.77
N GLY A 27 -14.69 7.77 15.84
CA GLY A 27 -13.86 7.95 17.03
C GLY A 27 -12.84 9.10 16.91
N GLN A 28 -12.01 9.23 17.93
CA GLN A 28 -10.98 10.28 18.02
C GLN A 28 -9.65 9.75 17.47
N PRO A 29 -8.94 10.48 16.58
CA PRO A 29 -7.59 10.10 16.15
C PRO A 29 -6.67 9.83 17.33
N PHE A 30 -5.70 8.93 17.13
CA PHE A 30 -4.74 8.52 18.16
C PHE A 30 -5.36 7.85 19.40
N THR A 31 -6.45 7.12 19.20
CA THR A 31 -7.09 6.31 20.24
C THR A 31 -7.38 4.90 19.72
N ALA A 32 -7.55 3.93 20.63
CA ALA A 32 -7.87 2.55 20.26
C ALA A 32 -9.21 2.38 19.54
N ALA A 33 -10.14 3.34 19.72
CA ALA A 33 -11.45 3.33 19.09
C ALA A 33 -11.45 3.96 17.68
N HIS A 34 -10.36 4.62 17.26
CA HIS A 34 -10.32 5.28 15.96
C HIS A 34 -10.40 4.27 14.81
N ARG A 35 -11.32 4.50 13.88
CA ARG A 35 -11.46 3.73 12.64
C ARG A 35 -11.66 4.67 11.47
N VAL A 36 -11.06 4.32 10.33
CA VAL A 36 -11.33 4.99 9.06
C VAL A 36 -11.87 3.95 8.08
N TYR A 37 -13.18 4.02 7.86
CA TYR A 37 -13.86 3.20 6.86
C TYR A 37 -13.75 3.85 5.49
N LEU A 38 -13.79 3.04 4.44
CA LEU A 38 -13.92 3.51 3.07
C LEU A 38 -15.35 3.32 2.59
N GLU A 39 -15.83 4.28 1.81
CA GLU A 39 -17.12 4.19 1.14
C GLU A 39 -17.00 4.46 -0.36
N LYS A 40 -17.72 3.69 -1.15
CA LYS A 40 -17.93 3.88 -2.59
C LYS A 40 -19.44 3.97 -2.83
N ASP A 41 -19.88 5.04 -3.50
CA ASP A 41 -21.30 5.28 -3.83
C ASP A 41 -22.25 5.18 -2.62
N GLY A 42 -21.80 5.66 -1.46
CA GLY A 42 -22.57 5.69 -0.21
C GLY A 42 -22.66 4.35 0.52
N LYS A 43 -21.87 3.35 0.12
CA LYS A 43 -21.77 2.04 0.81
C LYS A 43 -20.36 1.84 1.35
N VAL A 44 -20.27 1.34 2.57
CA VAL A 44 -18.99 0.91 3.16
C VAL A 44 -18.45 -0.26 2.34
N VAL A 45 -17.16 -0.18 2.00
CA VAL A 45 -16.41 -1.17 1.25
C VAL A 45 -15.15 -1.55 2.03
N SER A 46 -14.74 -2.80 1.91
CA SER A 46 -13.48 -3.30 2.46
C SER A 46 -12.29 -2.76 1.66
N PRO A 47 -11.32 -2.07 2.29
CA PRO A 47 -10.05 -1.74 1.63
C PRO A 47 -9.21 -2.98 1.33
N PHE A 48 -9.49 -4.12 1.96
CA PHE A 48 -8.79 -5.37 1.71
C PHE A 48 -9.40 -6.11 0.51
N HIS A 49 -10.73 -6.24 0.44
CA HIS A 49 -11.40 -7.16 -0.49
C HIS A 49 -12.13 -6.48 -1.64
N ASP A 50 -12.72 -5.29 -1.43
CA ASP A 50 -13.70 -4.70 -2.36
C ASP A 50 -13.10 -3.70 -3.35
N ILE A 51 -11.86 -3.25 -3.11
CA ILE A 51 -11.14 -2.36 -4.03
C ILE A 51 -10.38 -3.23 -5.03
N PRO A 52 -10.62 -3.09 -6.35
CA PRO A 52 -9.89 -3.88 -7.34
C PRO A 52 -8.39 -3.64 -7.25
N LEU A 53 -7.58 -4.71 -7.29
CA LEU A 53 -6.12 -4.58 -7.36
C LEU A 53 -5.69 -3.73 -8.57
N TYR A 54 -6.22 -4.04 -9.76
CA TYR A 54 -5.90 -3.32 -10.99
C TYR A 54 -6.88 -2.17 -11.22
N ALA A 55 -6.34 -1.00 -11.60
CA ALA A 55 -7.16 0.17 -11.89
C ALA A 55 -8.04 -0.05 -13.13
N GLU A 56 -9.29 0.42 -13.08
CA GLU A 56 -10.23 0.31 -14.20
C GLU A 56 -9.71 1.07 -15.42
N GLY A 57 -9.83 0.48 -16.61
CA GLY A 57 -9.38 1.09 -17.86
C GLY A 57 -7.87 1.07 -18.08
N ALA A 58 -7.09 0.49 -17.17
CA ALA A 58 -5.68 0.23 -17.41
C ALA A 58 -5.53 -0.76 -18.59
N LYS A 59 -4.86 -0.33 -19.66
CA LYS A 59 -4.63 -1.17 -20.85
C LYS A 59 -3.76 -2.40 -20.56
N GLU A 60 -3.00 -2.34 -19.47
CA GLU A 60 -2.11 -3.39 -18.97
C GLU A 60 -2.27 -3.52 -17.46
N LYS A 61 -1.99 -4.70 -16.89
CA LYS A 61 -1.90 -4.97 -15.44
C LYS A 61 -0.76 -4.19 -14.73
N SER A 62 -0.32 -3.07 -15.30
CA SER A 62 0.81 -2.26 -14.81
C SER A 62 0.41 -1.16 -13.83
N ILE A 63 -0.86 -0.76 -13.82
CA ILE A 63 -1.41 0.24 -12.89
C ILE A 63 -2.30 -0.46 -11.87
N VAL A 64 -1.94 -0.32 -10.60
CA VAL A 64 -2.65 -0.89 -9.46
C VAL A 64 -3.26 0.20 -8.60
N ASN A 65 -4.32 -0.12 -7.87
CA ASN A 65 -4.82 0.75 -6.80
C ASN A 65 -3.98 0.50 -5.54
N MET A 66 -3.61 1.58 -4.86
CA MET A 66 -2.98 1.56 -3.54
C MET A 66 -3.97 2.15 -2.54
N VAL A 67 -4.15 1.47 -1.40
CA VAL A 67 -4.81 2.05 -0.23
C VAL A 67 -3.75 2.73 0.63
N VAL A 68 -3.78 4.06 0.73
CA VAL A 68 -2.83 4.80 1.56
C VAL A 68 -3.19 4.65 3.04
N GLU A 69 -2.28 4.14 3.85
CA GLU A 69 -2.49 3.97 5.29
C GLU A 69 -1.80 5.08 6.09
N ILE A 70 -0.53 5.36 5.76
CA ILE A 70 0.32 6.27 6.53
C ILE A 70 0.91 7.33 5.58
N PRO A 71 0.46 8.59 5.68
CA PRO A 71 1.05 9.69 4.94
C PRO A 71 2.53 9.89 5.24
N ARG A 72 3.31 10.31 4.23
CA ARG A 72 4.73 10.64 4.39
C ARG A 72 4.95 11.65 5.52
N TRP A 73 6.00 11.41 6.29
CA TRP A 73 6.47 12.17 7.45
C TRP A 73 5.54 12.18 8.66
N THR A 74 4.67 11.17 8.76
CA THR A 74 3.86 10.90 9.96
C THR A 74 4.34 9.65 10.70
N ASN A 75 3.90 9.48 11.95
CA ASN A 75 4.42 8.46 12.85
C ASN A 75 3.39 7.42 13.30
N ALA A 76 2.09 7.69 13.18
CA ALA A 76 1.07 6.76 13.63
C ALA A 76 1.10 5.50 12.76
N LYS A 77 1.31 4.32 13.37
CA LYS A 77 1.25 3.05 12.64
C LYS A 77 -0.21 2.70 12.42
N VAL A 78 -0.73 3.08 11.27
CA VAL A 78 -2.08 2.76 10.81
C VAL A 78 -1.99 1.62 9.82
N GLU A 79 -2.93 0.68 9.89
CA GLU A 79 -3.00 -0.50 9.04
C GLU A 79 -4.46 -0.87 8.72
N ILE A 80 -4.69 -1.55 7.61
CA ILE A 80 -5.92 -2.27 7.30
C ILE A 80 -6.15 -3.29 8.42
N SER A 81 -7.30 -3.20 9.09
CA SER A 81 -7.65 -4.15 10.14
C SER A 81 -8.16 -5.46 9.56
N THR A 82 -7.25 -6.35 9.16
CA THR A 82 -7.55 -7.63 8.50
C THR A 82 -8.57 -8.51 9.24
N GLY A 83 -8.63 -8.46 10.57
CA GLY A 83 -9.58 -9.23 11.40
C GLY A 83 -10.88 -8.52 11.80
N GLU A 84 -11.17 -7.31 11.32
CA GLU A 84 -12.41 -6.56 11.65
C GLU A 84 -13.34 -6.42 10.44
N LYS A 85 -14.65 -6.40 10.71
CA LYS A 85 -15.67 -6.27 9.67
C LYS A 85 -15.46 -5.03 8.79
N TYR A 86 -15.43 -5.24 7.47
CA TYR A 86 -15.12 -4.22 6.45
C TYR A 86 -13.68 -3.69 6.49
N ASN A 87 -12.79 -4.34 7.24
CA ASN A 87 -11.36 -4.09 7.35
C ASN A 87 -10.98 -2.59 7.43
N PRO A 88 -11.62 -1.76 8.28
CA PRO A 88 -11.29 -0.34 8.37
C PRO A 88 -9.82 -0.13 8.71
N LEU A 89 -9.27 1.04 8.35
CA LEU A 89 -7.95 1.42 8.82
C LEU A 89 -8.01 1.71 10.32
N LYS A 90 -7.08 1.16 11.09
CA LYS A 90 -6.94 1.41 12.54
C LYS A 90 -5.48 1.65 12.90
N GLN A 91 -5.25 2.34 14.01
CA GLN A 91 -3.90 2.43 14.55
C GLN A 91 -3.57 1.18 15.35
N ASP A 92 -2.40 0.60 15.11
CA ASP A 92 -1.85 -0.52 15.87
C ASP A 92 -1.77 -0.16 17.37
N ILE A 93 -2.12 -1.10 18.24
CA ILE A 93 -2.13 -0.95 19.70
C ILE A 93 -1.08 -1.87 20.31
N LYS A 94 -0.02 -1.27 20.84
CA LYS A 94 1.08 -1.98 21.51
C LYS A 94 1.03 -1.71 23.01
N LYS A 95 0.93 -2.77 23.82
CA LYS A 95 0.83 -2.67 25.30
C LYS A 95 -0.30 -1.73 25.75
N GLY A 96 -1.46 -1.82 25.09
CA GLY A 96 -2.65 -1.02 25.39
C GLY A 96 -2.58 0.45 24.98
N LYS A 97 -1.56 0.87 24.21
CA LYS A 97 -1.39 2.25 23.75
C LYS A 97 -1.26 2.33 22.23
N PRO A 98 -1.77 3.41 21.60
CA PRO A 98 -1.53 3.69 20.17
C PRO A 98 -0.05 3.68 19.83
N ARG A 99 0.34 2.89 18.82
CA ARG A 99 1.72 2.73 18.39
C ARG A 99 2.12 3.85 17.44
N PHE A 100 3.28 4.43 17.72
CA PHE A 100 3.93 5.40 16.85
C PHE A 100 5.33 4.90 16.50
N VAL A 101 5.65 4.82 15.21
CA VAL A 101 7.02 4.58 14.74
C VAL A 101 7.88 5.78 15.15
N ARG A 102 9.04 5.51 15.73
CA ARG A 102 9.95 6.54 16.22
C ARG A 102 10.72 7.16 15.06
N ASN A 103 11.07 8.43 15.17
CA ASN A 103 12.01 9.05 14.24
C ASN A 103 13.39 8.42 14.44
N CYS A 104 13.94 7.83 13.38
CA CYS A 104 15.29 7.29 13.35
C CYS A 104 16.13 8.26 12.52
N PHE A 105 17.05 9.00 13.14
CA PHE A 105 17.85 10.00 12.43
C PHE A 105 18.53 9.38 11.19
N PRO A 106 18.47 10.02 10.01
CA PRO A 106 18.00 11.39 9.73
C PRO A 106 16.50 11.52 9.36
N TYR A 107 15.72 10.45 9.54
CA TYR A 107 14.35 10.34 9.04
C TYR A 107 13.30 10.90 10.00
N LYS A 108 12.28 11.56 9.44
CA LYS A 108 11.06 11.98 10.14
C LYS A 108 9.93 11.04 9.74
N GLY A 109 9.42 10.23 10.68
CA GLY A 109 8.33 9.29 10.43
C GLY A 109 8.61 8.35 9.26
N TYR A 110 7.54 7.89 8.60
CA TYR A 110 7.64 7.20 7.32
C TYR A 110 8.15 8.16 6.24
N ILE A 111 9.13 7.74 5.44
CA ILE A 111 9.76 8.62 4.44
C ILE A 111 9.14 8.52 3.03
N TRP A 112 8.02 7.81 2.93
CA TRP A 112 7.13 7.66 1.75
C TRP A 112 5.68 7.73 2.20
N ASN A 113 4.75 7.83 1.24
CA ASN A 113 3.39 7.41 1.53
C ASN A 113 3.39 5.88 1.59
N TYR A 114 2.90 5.33 2.69
CA TYR A 114 2.90 3.89 2.95
C TYR A 114 1.46 3.36 2.95
N GLY A 115 1.29 2.14 2.47
CA GLY A 115 0.02 1.45 2.55
C GLY A 115 0.10 0.07 1.93
N ALA A 116 -1.03 -0.40 1.42
CA ALA A 116 -1.20 -1.77 0.93
C ALA A 116 -1.80 -1.80 -0.48
N LEU A 117 -1.52 -2.87 -1.22
CA LEU A 117 -2.27 -3.20 -2.42
C LEU A 117 -3.50 -4.05 -2.04
N PRO A 118 -4.73 -3.63 -2.38
CA PRO A 118 -5.92 -4.40 -2.06
C PRO A 118 -5.93 -5.71 -2.85
N GLN A 119 -6.70 -6.68 -2.38
CA GLN A 119 -6.82 -8.00 -3.00
C GLN A 119 -5.49 -8.76 -3.13
N THR A 120 -4.57 -8.58 -2.20
CA THR A 120 -3.31 -9.33 -2.11
C THR A 120 -3.15 -9.90 -0.71
N TRP A 121 -2.43 -10.99 -0.54
CA TRP A 121 -2.23 -11.59 0.78
C TRP A 121 -0.92 -12.36 0.84
N GLU A 122 -0.07 -12.03 1.82
CA GLU A 122 1.15 -12.76 2.16
C GLU A 122 0.77 -14.02 2.96
N ASP A 123 0.63 -15.15 2.26
CA ASP A 123 0.07 -16.39 2.82
C ASP A 123 0.96 -16.96 3.96
N PRO A 124 0.51 -16.97 5.23
CA PRO A 124 1.28 -17.47 6.37
C PRO A 124 1.35 -19.00 6.44
N THR A 125 0.68 -19.70 5.50
CA THR A 125 0.70 -21.17 5.41
C THR A 125 1.74 -21.68 4.42
N TYR A 126 2.31 -20.79 3.60
CA TYR A 126 3.31 -21.09 2.60
C TYR A 126 4.69 -20.58 3.03
N ILE A 127 5.77 -21.25 2.63
CA ILE A 127 7.15 -20.76 2.83
C ILE A 127 7.64 -20.23 1.48
N HIS A 128 7.93 -18.94 1.40
CA HIS A 128 8.43 -18.30 0.20
C HIS A 128 9.90 -18.71 -0.03
N ALA A 129 10.23 -19.11 -1.25
CA ALA A 129 11.55 -19.66 -1.58
C ALA A 129 12.67 -18.61 -1.47
N GLU A 130 12.32 -17.35 -1.70
CA GLU A 130 13.19 -16.19 -1.73
C GLU A 130 13.74 -15.83 -0.35
N THR A 131 12.91 -15.93 0.67
CA THR A 131 13.18 -15.52 2.05
C THR A 131 13.34 -16.70 2.99
N ASN A 132 12.89 -17.89 2.58
CA ASN A 132 12.78 -19.09 3.42
C ASN A 132 11.95 -18.82 4.69
N ALA A 133 10.92 -17.99 4.56
CA ALA A 133 10.01 -17.58 5.62
C ALA A 133 8.55 -17.63 5.16
N LYS A 134 7.63 -17.65 6.12
CA LYS A 134 6.18 -17.56 5.86
C LYS A 134 5.76 -16.12 5.64
N GLY A 135 4.68 -15.88 4.89
CA GLY A 135 4.07 -14.56 4.79
C GLY A 135 3.59 -14.03 6.15
N ASP A 136 3.53 -12.71 6.30
CA ASP A 136 3.14 -12.01 7.54
C ASP A 136 1.62 -11.93 7.77
N ASN A 137 0.83 -12.57 6.89
CA ASN A 137 -0.63 -12.65 6.94
C ASN A 137 -1.37 -11.34 6.62
N ASP A 138 -0.69 -10.33 6.10
CA ASP A 138 -1.28 -9.05 5.70
C ASP A 138 -1.33 -8.88 4.16
N PRO A 139 -2.02 -7.86 3.63
CA PRO A 139 -1.88 -7.50 2.23
C PRO A 139 -0.45 -7.03 1.91
N ILE A 140 0.00 -7.20 0.67
CA ILE A 140 1.36 -6.78 0.29
C ILE A 140 1.51 -5.26 0.44
N ASP A 141 2.62 -4.87 1.07
CA ASP A 141 2.92 -3.48 1.35
C ASP A 141 3.44 -2.73 0.12
N VAL A 142 3.13 -1.44 0.06
CA VAL A 142 3.59 -0.53 -0.99
C VAL A 142 4.09 0.79 -0.43
N ILE A 143 5.23 1.22 -0.97
CA ILE A 143 5.87 2.50 -0.71
C ILE A 143 5.76 3.38 -1.97
N GLU A 144 4.99 4.45 -1.85
CA GLU A 144 4.74 5.39 -2.94
C GLU A 144 5.62 6.63 -2.81
N ILE A 145 6.40 6.89 -3.86
CA ILE A 145 7.57 7.79 -3.82
C ILE A 145 7.32 9.19 -4.40
N GLY A 146 6.14 9.46 -4.93
CA GLY A 146 5.78 10.72 -5.58
C GLY A 146 5.84 11.92 -4.63
N GLU A 147 5.83 13.12 -5.20
CA GLU A 147 6.05 14.37 -4.45
C GLU A 147 4.88 14.71 -3.51
N ALA A 148 3.65 14.31 -3.84
CA ALA A 148 2.47 14.65 -3.05
C ALA A 148 2.39 13.82 -1.76
N ILE A 149 2.13 14.45 -0.62
CA ILE A 149 1.80 13.73 0.62
C ILE A 149 0.36 13.22 0.51
N GLY A 150 0.20 11.89 0.56
CA GLY A 150 -1.09 11.23 0.49
C GLY A 150 -1.93 11.45 1.74
N LYS A 151 -3.18 11.00 1.71
CA LYS A 151 -4.10 11.06 2.85
C LYS A 151 -4.45 9.64 3.30
N GLN A 152 -4.58 9.44 4.61
CA GLN A 152 -5.04 8.16 5.15
C GLN A 152 -6.41 7.79 4.54
N GLY A 153 -6.51 6.57 3.98
CA GLY A 153 -7.67 6.04 3.26
C GLY A 153 -7.81 6.53 1.82
N GLU A 154 -6.85 7.28 1.29
CA GLU A 154 -6.84 7.66 -0.13
C GLU A 154 -6.57 6.45 -1.01
N ILE A 155 -7.30 6.37 -2.14
CA ILE A 155 -7.05 5.36 -3.17
C ILE A 155 -6.31 6.01 -4.32
N LYS A 156 -5.02 5.66 -4.46
CA LYS A 156 -4.14 6.19 -5.51
C LYS A 156 -3.98 5.15 -6.62
N GLN A 157 -3.97 5.58 -7.87
CA GLN A 157 -3.49 4.72 -8.97
C GLN A 157 -1.98 4.86 -9.05
N VAL A 158 -1.26 3.76 -8.92
CA VAL A 158 0.20 3.74 -8.90
C VAL A 158 0.75 2.77 -9.92
N LYS A 159 1.93 3.09 -10.45
CA LYS A 159 2.71 2.21 -11.30
C LYS A 159 3.78 1.51 -10.45
N VAL A 160 3.85 0.19 -10.56
CA VAL A 160 4.86 -0.64 -9.90
C VAL A 160 6.22 -0.46 -10.57
N LEU A 161 7.27 -0.28 -9.77
CA LEU A 161 8.64 0.03 -10.21
C LEU A 161 9.66 -1.04 -9.79
N GLY A 162 9.43 -1.70 -8.64
CA GLY A 162 10.34 -2.67 -8.07
C GLY A 162 9.81 -3.23 -6.75
N VAL A 163 10.58 -4.10 -6.10
CA VAL A 163 10.20 -4.71 -4.82
C VAL A 163 11.42 -5.08 -3.97
N MET A 164 11.33 -4.91 -2.65
CA MET A 164 12.36 -5.33 -1.70
C MET A 164 11.85 -6.49 -0.83
N ALA A 165 12.68 -7.51 -0.63
CA ALA A 165 12.37 -8.69 0.18
C ALA A 165 12.82 -8.49 1.63
N MET A 166 12.01 -7.85 2.47
CA MET A 166 12.31 -7.71 3.88
C MET A 166 11.92 -8.97 4.65
N LEU A 167 12.70 -9.28 5.69
CA LEU A 167 12.32 -10.22 6.73
C LEU A 167 11.96 -9.42 7.99
N ASP A 168 10.67 -9.28 8.28
CA ASP A 168 10.17 -8.56 9.46
C ASP A 168 9.99 -9.55 10.61
N GLU A 169 10.86 -9.51 11.61
CA GLU A 169 10.81 -10.46 12.74
C GLU A 169 10.78 -11.96 12.33
N GLY A 170 11.28 -12.29 11.14
CA GLY A 170 11.37 -13.65 10.61
C GLY A 170 10.25 -14.04 9.63
N GLU A 171 9.35 -13.11 9.31
CA GLU A 171 8.28 -13.27 8.31
C GLU A 171 8.65 -12.59 6.99
N THR A 172 8.20 -13.15 5.88
CA THR A 172 8.30 -12.55 4.55
C THR A 172 7.41 -11.32 4.51
N ASP A 173 8.04 -10.19 4.22
CA ASP A 173 7.38 -8.90 4.21
C ASP A 173 7.86 -8.09 2.99
N TRP A 174 7.17 -8.25 1.86
CA TRP A 174 7.55 -7.63 0.59
C TRP A 174 7.17 -6.14 0.58
N LYS A 175 8.12 -5.28 0.22
CA LYS A 175 7.90 -3.83 0.08
C LYS A 175 7.91 -3.43 -1.40
N VAL A 176 6.74 -3.27 -1.99
CA VAL A 176 6.59 -2.84 -3.39
C VAL A 176 6.92 -1.35 -3.52
N LEU A 177 7.80 -1.02 -4.46
CA LEU A 177 8.12 0.36 -4.82
C LEU A 177 7.21 0.82 -5.95
N ALA A 178 6.51 1.94 -5.75
CA ALA A 178 5.56 2.47 -6.72
C ALA A 178 5.58 4.00 -6.80
N ILE A 179 5.00 4.54 -7.86
CA ILE A 179 4.80 6.00 -8.03
C ILE A 179 3.38 6.28 -8.52
N ASP A 180 2.74 7.31 -7.96
CA ASP A 180 1.45 7.81 -8.45
C ASP A 180 1.50 8.13 -9.94
N VAL A 181 0.52 7.66 -10.71
CA VAL A 181 0.43 7.91 -12.16
C VAL A 181 0.24 9.39 -12.49
N ASN A 182 -0.23 10.18 -11.53
CA ASN A 182 -0.42 11.63 -11.66
C ASN A 182 0.81 12.44 -11.21
N ASP A 183 1.86 11.78 -10.70
CA ASP A 183 3.08 12.46 -10.30
C ASP A 183 3.80 13.09 -11.52
N PRO A 184 4.37 14.30 -11.42
CA PRO A 184 5.11 14.93 -12.52
C PRO A 184 6.26 14.06 -13.07
N MET A 185 6.85 13.20 -12.25
CA MET A 185 7.93 12.28 -12.63
C MET A 185 7.44 10.91 -13.10
N ALA A 186 6.14 10.61 -13.01
CA ALA A 186 5.59 9.29 -13.37
C ALA A 186 5.96 8.85 -14.78
N SER A 187 5.99 9.77 -15.75
CA SER A 187 6.36 9.47 -17.14
C SER A 187 7.84 9.07 -17.32
N LYS A 188 8.72 9.54 -16.43
CA LYS A 188 10.17 9.33 -16.49
C LYS A 188 10.64 8.12 -15.68
N VAL A 189 9.82 7.65 -14.75
CA VAL A 189 10.18 6.61 -13.78
C VAL A 189 9.36 5.37 -14.08
N ASN A 190 9.94 4.38 -14.76
CA ASN A 190 9.25 3.20 -15.28
C ASN A 190 9.80 1.87 -14.74
N ASP A 191 10.98 1.88 -14.13
CA ASP A 191 11.62 0.73 -13.50
C ASP A 191 12.50 1.18 -12.32
N VAL A 192 13.03 0.25 -11.54
CA VAL A 192 13.85 0.50 -10.35
C VAL A 192 15.09 1.35 -10.66
N LYS A 193 15.69 1.19 -11.85
CA LYS A 193 16.86 1.97 -12.28
C LYS A 193 16.57 3.45 -12.44
N ASP A 194 15.36 3.79 -12.87
CA ASP A 194 14.93 5.19 -13.02
C ASP A 194 14.74 5.83 -11.64
N VAL A 195 14.44 5.03 -10.61
CA VAL A 195 14.38 5.53 -9.23
C VAL A 195 15.77 5.98 -8.77
N ASP A 196 16.80 5.18 -8.99
CA ASP A 196 18.17 5.58 -8.64
C ASP A 196 18.63 6.83 -9.41
N GLN A 197 18.21 6.96 -10.68
CA GLN A 197 18.55 8.11 -11.52
C GLN A 197 17.85 9.39 -11.06
N HIS A 198 16.56 9.32 -10.69
CA HIS A 198 15.74 10.49 -10.42
C HIS A 198 15.55 10.81 -8.93
N PHE A 199 15.73 9.82 -8.06
CA PHE A 199 15.65 9.93 -6.60
C PHE A 199 16.90 9.29 -5.96
N PRO A 200 18.11 9.83 -6.24
CA PRO A 200 19.36 9.20 -5.81
C PRO A 200 19.41 9.04 -4.28
N GLY A 201 19.74 7.82 -3.84
CA GLY A 201 19.82 7.45 -2.43
C GLY A 201 18.49 7.06 -1.77
N LEU A 202 17.36 7.15 -2.49
CA LEU A 202 16.04 6.78 -1.94
C LEU A 202 15.98 5.31 -1.56
N ILE A 203 16.40 4.40 -2.45
CA ILE A 203 16.40 2.95 -2.21
C ILE A 203 17.32 2.58 -1.02
N ASP A 204 18.47 3.23 -0.90
CA ASP A 204 19.39 3.04 0.22
C ASP A 204 18.80 3.53 1.55
N ALA A 205 18.12 4.68 1.51
CA ALA A 205 17.34 5.17 2.64
C ALA A 205 16.20 4.21 2.98
N THR A 206 15.57 3.58 1.99
CA THR A 206 14.51 2.58 2.19
C THR A 206 15.02 1.39 2.97
N ARG A 207 16.11 0.81 2.49
CA ARG A 207 16.78 -0.32 3.14
C ARG A 207 17.17 0.02 4.57
N THR A 208 17.73 1.21 4.78
CA THR A 208 18.21 1.65 6.08
C THR A 208 17.04 1.87 7.05
N PHE A 209 16.00 2.58 6.62
CA PHE A 209 14.81 2.83 7.43
C PHE A 209 14.19 1.52 7.91
N PHE A 210 13.87 0.61 7.00
CA PHE A 210 13.23 -0.66 7.32
C PHE A 210 14.10 -1.62 8.14
N ARG A 211 15.43 -1.52 8.02
CA ARG A 211 16.36 -2.26 8.89
C ARG A 211 16.25 -1.81 10.34
N VAL A 212 16.13 -0.50 10.60
CA VAL A 212 16.34 0.06 11.94
C VAL A 212 15.07 0.60 12.62
N TYR A 213 13.93 0.75 11.92
CA TYR A 213 12.76 1.48 12.45
C TYR A 213 12.17 0.90 13.75
N LYS A 214 12.41 -0.39 14.03
CA LYS A 214 11.99 -1.06 15.28
C LYS A 214 13.07 -1.15 16.35
N VAL A 215 14.31 -0.74 16.06
CA VAL A 215 15.39 -0.73 17.07
C VAL A 215 15.04 0.15 18.28
N PRO A 216 14.44 1.35 18.12
CA PRO A 216 13.98 2.15 19.26
C PRO A 216 12.88 1.48 20.11
N ASP A 217 12.19 0.49 19.55
CA ASP A 217 11.18 -0.32 20.24
C ASP A 217 11.79 -1.52 20.99
N GLY A 218 13.12 -1.65 21.00
CA GLY A 218 13.86 -2.75 21.61
C GLY A 218 13.84 -4.05 20.79
N LYS A 219 13.53 -3.97 19.49
CA LYS A 219 13.59 -5.11 18.57
C LYS A 219 14.95 -5.17 17.86
N PRO A 220 15.37 -6.36 17.38
CA PRO A 220 16.56 -6.47 16.53
C PRO A 220 16.37 -5.72 15.20
N GLU A 221 17.47 -5.52 14.48
CA GLU A 221 17.42 -5.06 13.10
C GLU A 221 16.74 -6.10 12.21
N ASN A 222 15.91 -5.63 11.27
CA ASN A 222 15.36 -6.48 10.22
C ASN A 222 16.43 -6.81 9.19
N THR A 223 16.26 -7.95 8.51
CA THR A 223 17.16 -8.38 7.43
C THR A 223 16.43 -8.32 6.09
N PHE A 224 17.19 -8.52 5.01
CA PHE A 224 16.64 -8.57 3.66
C PHE A 224 17.22 -9.78 2.93
N ALA A 225 16.40 -10.46 2.14
CA ALA A 225 16.91 -11.38 1.13
C ALA A 225 17.61 -10.60 0.00
N PHE A 226 18.28 -11.32 -0.91
CA PHE A 226 19.02 -10.74 -2.04
C PHE A 226 20.03 -9.66 -1.65
N ASN A 227 20.61 -9.74 -0.44
CA ASN A 227 21.47 -8.70 0.12
C ASN A 227 20.83 -7.29 0.15
N GLY A 228 19.50 -7.20 0.20
CA GLY A 228 18.76 -5.94 0.16
C GLY A 228 18.67 -5.27 -1.22
N GLU A 229 18.93 -6.01 -2.29
CA GLU A 229 18.65 -5.56 -3.66
C GLU A 229 17.14 -5.23 -3.80
N CYS A 230 16.83 -4.10 -4.43
CA CYS A 230 15.48 -3.82 -4.90
C CYS A 230 15.33 -4.46 -6.29
N LYS A 231 14.51 -5.52 -6.39
CA LYS A 231 14.28 -6.23 -7.64
C LYS A 231 13.49 -5.34 -8.60
N ASP A 232 13.66 -5.57 -9.89
CA ASP A 232 13.06 -4.77 -10.95
C ASP A 232 11.53 -4.87 -11.02
N LYS A 233 10.94 -4.06 -11.89
CA LYS A 233 9.49 -4.03 -12.12
C LYS A 233 8.92 -5.40 -12.50
N ALA A 234 9.64 -6.20 -13.31
CA ALA A 234 9.12 -7.49 -13.77
C ALA A 234 8.99 -8.47 -12.59
N TYR A 235 10.01 -8.51 -11.74
CA TYR A 235 9.99 -9.32 -10.52
C TYR A 235 8.92 -8.82 -9.53
N ALA A 236 8.77 -7.50 -9.38
CA ALA A 236 7.73 -6.92 -8.54
C ALA A 236 6.33 -7.33 -8.99
N HIS A 237 6.07 -7.34 -10.31
CA HIS A 237 4.79 -7.81 -10.84
C HIS A 237 4.53 -9.30 -10.56
N SER A 238 5.55 -10.17 -10.60
CA SER A 238 5.36 -11.58 -10.24
C SER A 238 5.00 -11.75 -8.76
N VAL A 239 5.63 -10.98 -7.85
CA VAL A 239 5.30 -11.01 -6.42
C VAL A 239 3.88 -10.48 -6.16
N VAL A 240 3.47 -9.40 -6.82
CA VAL A 240 2.10 -8.89 -6.72
C VAL A 240 1.06 -9.89 -7.26
N GLU A 241 1.35 -10.59 -8.36
CA GLU A 241 0.45 -11.63 -8.87
C GLU A 241 0.39 -12.84 -7.93
N GLU A 242 1.52 -13.26 -7.35
CA GLU A 242 1.57 -14.36 -6.36
C GLU A 242 0.66 -14.07 -5.15
N THR A 243 0.82 -12.89 -4.55
CA THR A 243 0.01 -12.46 -3.39
C THR A 243 -1.45 -12.24 -3.77
N HIS A 244 -1.75 -11.81 -5.01
CA HIS A 244 -3.12 -11.74 -5.52
C HIS A 244 -3.77 -13.12 -5.69
N GLU A 245 -3.03 -14.11 -6.21
CA GLU A 245 -3.50 -15.50 -6.31
C GLU A 245 -3.68 -16.14 -4.93
N ALA A 246 -2.83 -15.81 -3.95
CA ALA A 246 -3.02 -16.19 -2.56
C ALA A 246 -4.32 -15.61 -1.98
N TRP A 247 -4.57 -14.31 -2.17
CA TRP A 247 -5.83 -13.69 -1.78
C TRP A 247 -7.05 -14.32 -2.47
N LYS A 248 -6.95 -14.69 -3.75
CA LYS A 248 -8.03 -15.41 -4.44
C LYS A 248 -8.33 -16.76 -3.78
N ARG A 249 -7.29 -17.50 -3.37
CA ARG A 249 -7.48 -18.75 -2.62
C ARG A 249 -8.16 -18.50 -1.27
N LEU A 250 -7.78 -17.43 -0.57
CA LEU A 250 -8.39 -16.99 0.69
C LEU A 250 -9.89 -16.67 0.52
N ILE A 251 -10.25 -15.73 -0.37
CA ILE A 251 -11.64 -15.27 -0.56
C ILE A 251 -12.56 -16.37 -1.13
N GLN A 252 -11.99 -17.35 -1.84
CA GLN A 252 -12.72 -18.53 -2.33
C GLN A 252 -12.86 -19.65 -1.27
N GLY A 253 -12.32 -19.45 -0.06
CA GLY A 253 -12.36 -20.45 1.02
C GLY A 253 -11.49 -21.69 0.76
N LYS A 254 -10.51 -21.61 -0.15
CA LYS A 254 -9.54 -22.70 -0.41
C LYS A 254 -8.45 -22.77 0.64
N VAL A 255 -8.20 -21.66 1.34
CA VAL A 255 -7.36 -21.58 2.54
C VAL A 255 -8.24 -21.07 3.69
N PRO A 256 -8.17 -21.65 4.90
CA PRO A 256 -8.96 -21.18 6.03
C PRO A 256 -8.64 -19.73 6.39
N CYS A 257 -9.65 -18.87 6.49
CA CYS A 257 -9.47 -17.48 6.96
C CYS A 257 -9.37 -17.37 8.49
N THR A 258 -9.64 -18.46 9.22
CA THR A 258 -9.50 -18.55 10.68
C THR A 258 -8.76 -19.83 11.03
N THR A 259 -7.72 -19.70 11.84
CA THR A 259 -6.91 -20.80 12.38
C THR A 259 -6.62 -20.53 13.86
N ASP A 260 -5.86 -21.42 14.50
CA ASP A 260 -5.38 -21.18 15.87
C ASP A 260 -4.37 -20.03 15.96
N THR A 261 -3.77 -19.62 14.84
CA THR A 261 -2.68 -18.64 14.80
C THR A 261 -3.08 -17.30 14.18
N TYR A 262 -4.17 -17.22 13.41
CA TYR A 262 -4.66 -15.97 12.82
C TYR A 262 -6.17 -15.99 12.56
N LYS A 263 -6.75 -14.79 12.42
CA LYS A 263 -8.16 -14.59 12.10
C LYS A 263 -8.32 -13.39 11.16
N LEU A 264 -8.86 -13.66 9.98
CA LEU A 264 -9.18 -12.69 8.94
C LEU A 264 -10.71 -12.56 8.81
N ASP A 265 -11.19 -11.34 8.58
CA ASP A 265 -12.56 -11.06 8.17
C ASP A 265 -12.59 -10.99 6.63
N VAL A 266 -13.26 -11.96 6.00
CA VAL A 266 -13.26 -12.25 4.55
C VAL A 266 -14.69 -12.21 4.02
#